data_AF-A0A932ZMZ2-F1
#
_entry.id   AF-A0A932ZMZ2-F1
#
_cell.length_a   1.000
_cell.length_b   1.000
_cell.length_c   1.000
_cell.angle_alpha   90.00
_cell.angle_beta   90.00
_cell.angle_gamma   90.00
#
_symmetry.space_group_name_H-M   'P 1'
#
loop_
_entity.id
_entity.type
_entity.pdbx_description
1 polymer ?
#
loop_
_entity_poly.entity_id
_entity_poly.type
_entity_poly.pdbx_seq_one_letter_code
_entity_poly.pdbx_strand_id
1 'polypeptide(L)' 'MQKTPIQIAAVIFLVVGLAHLARLVFHFPVMIGGWVPPFWLNGVVGLLALALSFWLFKALRQ' A
#
# COMPACT_ATOMS: atom_id res chain seq x y z
N MET A 1 -10.19 -21.16 3.85
CA MET A 1 -9.76 -20.07 2.94
C MET A 1 -8.56 -20.55 2.14
N GLN A 2 -8.55 -20.36 0.81
CA GLN A 2 -7.34 -20.66 0.03
C GLN A 2 -6.22 -19.70 0.46
N LYS A 3 -5.03 -20.24 0.78
CA LYS A 3 -3.90 -19.44 1.28
C LYS A 3 -3.25 -18.60 0.17
N THR A 4 -3.27 -19.09 -1.07
CA THR A 4 -2.61 -18.44 -2.22
C THR A 4 -3.18 -17.06 -2.57
N PRO A 5 -4.52 -16.84 -2.67
CA PRO A 5 -5.06 -15.51 -2.97
C PRO A 5 -4.77 -14.47 -1.87
N ILE A 6 -4.77 -14.89 -0.60
CA ILE A 6 -4.46 -14.03 0.54
C ILE A 6 -2.99 -13.61 0.52
N GLN A 7 -2.10 -14.55 0.18
CA GLN A 7 -0.67 -14.27 0.02
C GLN A 7 -0.41 -13.30 -1.14
N ILE A 8 -1.07 -13.51 -2.27
CA ILE A 8 -0.99 -12.57 -3.41
C ILE A 8 -1.47 -11.18 -2.99
N ALA A 9 -2.63 -11.08 -2.34
CA ALA A 9 -3.15 -9.81 -1.84
C ALA A 9 -2.19 -9.14 -0.84
N ALA A 10 -1.62 -9.89 0.11
CA ALA A 10 -0.67 -9.39 1.10
C ALA A 10 0.56 -8.76 0.44
N VAL A 11 1.11 -9.42 -0.59
CA VAL A 11 2.25 -8.93 -1.37
C VAL A 11 1.87 -7.69 -2.18
N ILE A 12 0.71 -7.66 -2.84
CA ILE A 12 0.25 -6.50 -3.59
C ILE A 12 0.13 -5.28 -2.68
N PHE A 13 -0.54 -5.42 -1.52
CA PHE A 13 -0.68 -4.32 -0.57
C PHE A 13 0.66 -3.86 0.01
N LEU A 14 1.62 -4.78 0.18
CA LEU A 14 2.98 -4.43 0.61
C LEU A 14 3.67 -3.54 -0.44
N VAL A 15 3.67 -3.97 -1.70
CA VAL A 15 4.29 -3.24 -2.81
C VAL A 15 3.65 -1.87 -2.98
N VAL A 16 2.31 -1.78 -2.93
CA VAL A 16 1.58 -0.51 -3.03
C VAL A 16 1.89 0.42 -1.86
N GLY A 17 1.92 -0.11 -0.63
CA GLY A 17 2.28 0.65 0.57
C GLY A 17 3.70 1.21 0.50
N LEU A 18 4.65 0.40 0.05
CA LEU A 18 6.04 0.82 -0.17
C LEU A 18 6.15 1.89 -1.26
N ALA A 19 5.38 1.79 -2.34
CA ALA A 19 5.36 2.82 -3.39
C ALA A 19 4.84 4.16 -2.86
N HIS A 20 3.82 4.15 -1.99
CA HIS A 20 3.31 5.37 -1.34
C HIS A 20 4.36 5.97 -0.39
N LEU A 21 5.08 5.13 0.37
CA LEU A 21 6.21 5.59 1.20
C LEU A 21 7.32 6.20 0.34
N ALA A 22 7.72 5.53 -0.73
CA ALA A 22 8.72 6.05 -1.66
C ALA A 22 8.28 7.40 -2.24
N ARG A 23 7.01 7.54 -2.64
CA ARG A 23 6.46 8.83 -3.08
C ARG A 23 6.58 9.93 -2.03
N LEU A 24 6.37 9.60 -0.76
CA LEU A 24 6.47 10.56 0.33
C LEU A 24 7.93 10.97 0.60
N VAL A 25 8.86 10.02 0.58
CA VAL A 25 10.29 10.27 0.84
C VAL A 25 10.93 11.05 -0.31
N PHE A 26 10.72 10.62 -1.55
CA PHE A 26 11.31 11.24 -2.73
C PHE A 26 10.51 12.44 -3.26
N HIS A 27 9.40 12.80 -2.60
CA HIS A 27 8.50 13.88 -3.01
C HIS A 27 8.08 13.77 -4.49
N PHE A 28 7.88 12.54 -4.98
CA PHE A 28 7.67 12.28 -6.39
C PHE A 28 6.31 12.84 -6.87
N PRO A 29 6.28 13.77 -7.84
CA PRO A 29 5.04 14.38 -8.32
C PRO A 29 4.32 13.41 -9.25
N VAL A 30 3.30 12.72 -8.75
CA VAL A 30 2.38 11.92 -9.58
C VAL A 30 1.14 12.74 -9.88
N MET A 31 0.87 12.91 -11.18
CA MET A 31 -0.35 13.53 -11.69
C MET A 31 -1.31 12.45 -12.18
N ILE A 32 -2.57 12.53 -11.75
CA ILE A 32 -3.63 11.59 -12.12
C ILE A 32 -4.76 12.43 -12.71
N GLY A 33 -4.98 12.32 -14.04
CA GLY A 33 -6.04 13.07 -14.71
C GLY A 33 -5.96 14.59 -14.56
N GLY A 34 -4.74 15.15 -14.46
CA GLY A 34 -4.52 16.59 -14.26
C GLY A 34 -4.54 17.06 -12.80
N TRP A 35 -4.86 16.17 -11.84
CA TRP A 35 -4.83 16.47 -10.42
C TRP A 35 -3.57 15.88 -9.76
N VAL A 36 -2.94 16.64 -8.86
CA VAL A 36 -1.84 16.17 -8.02
C VAL A 36 -2.39 15.86 -6.63
N PRO A 37 -2.49 14.59 -6.24
CA PRO A 37 -2.93 14.22 -4.91
C PRO A 37 -2.04 14.85 -3.84
N PRO A 38 -2.62 15.42 -2.76
CA PRO A 38 -1.84 16.00 -1.69
C PRO A 38 -1.10 14.91 -0.90
N PHE A 39 0.09 15.25 -0.39
CA PHE A 39 0.97 14.29 0.29
C PHE A 39 0.35 13.65 1.55
N TRP A 40 -0.51 14.37 2.28
CA TRP A 40 -1.19 13.82 3.45
C TRP A 40 -2.09 12.64 3.07
N LEU A 41 -2.82 12.75 1.96
CA LEU A 41 -3.71 11.69 1.47
C LEU A 41 -2.90 10.47 1.02
N ASN A 42 -1.79 10.71 0.32
CA ASN A 42 -0.83 9.66 -0.03
C ASN A 42 -0.30 8.91 1.21
N GLY A 43 0.04 9.65 2.27
CA GLY A 43 0.48 9.07 3.54
C GLY A 43 -0.58 8.17 4.18
N VAL A 44 -1.83 8.63 4.24
CA VAL A 44 -2.95 7.83 4.78
C VAL A 44 -3.17 6.55 3.98
N VAL A 45 -3.24 6.64 2.64
CA VAL A 45 -3.44 5.47 1.77
C VAL A 45 -2.27 4.49 1.90
N GLY A 46 -1.04 4.99 1.95
CA GLY A 46 0.15 4.17 2.15
C GLY A 46 0.12 3.42 3.49
N LEU A 47 -0.26 4.10 4.57
CA LEU A 47 -0.38 3.50 5.90
C LEU A 47 -1.44 2.40 5.92
N LEU A 48 -2.61 2.65 5.33
CA LEU A 48 -3.69 1.66 5.24
C LEU A 48 -3.27 0.44 4.43
N ALA A 49 -2.57 0.63 3.30
CA ALA A 49 -2.06 -0.48 2.49
C ALA A 49 -1.07 -1.34 3.28
N LEU A 50 -0.13 -0.73 4.02
CA LEU A 50 0.81 -1.47 4.86
C LEU A 50 0.11 -2.20 6.01
N ALA A 51 -0.90 -1.58 6.64
CA ALA A 51 -1.68 -2.20 7.69
C ALA A 51 -2.46 -3.43 7.19
N LEU A 52 -3.09 -3.33 6.00
CA LEU A 52 -3.76 -4.45 5.35
C LEU A 52 -2.77 -5.58 5.02
N SER A 53 -1.62 -5.25 4.44
CA SER A 53 -0.58 -6.24 4.14
C SER A 53 -0.15 -7.00 5.40
N PHE A 54 0.14 -6.26 6.48
CA PHE A 54 0.51 -6.84 7.77
C PHE A 54 -0.58 -7.76 8.32
N TRP A 55 -1.85 -7.34 8.23
CA TRP A 55 -2.97 -8.13 8.71
C TRP A 55 -3.16 -9.41 7.90
N LEU A 56 -3.02 -9.36 6.57
CA LEU A 56 -3.10 -10.54 5.70
C LEU A 56 -1.94 -11.52 5.98
N PHE A 57 -0.71 -11.03 6.16
CA PHE A 57 0.42 -11.89 6.57
C PHE A 57 0.25 -12.47 7.97
N LYS A 58 -0.42 -11.76 8.88
CA LYS A 58 -0.80 -12.31 10.19
C LYS A 58 -1.84 -13.42 10.03
N ALA A 59 -2.87 -13.21 9.21
CA ALA A 59 -3.93 -14.19 8.95
C ALA A 59 -3.41 -15.46 8.26
N LEU A 60 -2.34 -15.39 7.46
CA LEU A 60 -1.69 -16.57 6.86
C LEU A 60 -0.92 -17.44 7.86
N ARG A 61 -0.51 -16.85 8.98
CA ARG A 61 0.24 -17.54 10.05
C ARG A 61 -0.66 -18.19 11.10
N GLN A 62 -1.95 -17.86 11.11
CA GLN A 62 -2.98 -18.48 11.94
C GLN A 62 -3.60 -19.69 11.21
#